data_AF-A0A7Y6CTV7-F1
#
_entry.id   AF-A0A7Y6CTV7-F1
#
_cell.length_a   1.000
_cell.length_b   1.000
_cell.length_c   1.000
_cell.angle_alpha   90.00
_cell.angle_beta   90.00
_cell.angle_gamma   90.00
#
_symmetry.space_group_name_H-M   'P 1'
#
loop_
_entity.id
_entity.type
_entity.pdbx_description
1 polymer ?
#
loop_
_entity_poly.entity_id
_entity_poly.type
_entity_poly.pdbx_seq_one_letter_code
_entity_poly.pdbx_strand_id
1 'polypeptide(L)'
;LVAAAQGHGEGAVALLTEAVDQHEDSGDRYGRARALLALGVTRRRARQKRPAREAIELARAAFEELGAASWAERARNELGAIGGRTRVEGLTPAERRVAELVAEGRTNAEVAAALFLSERTVASHLTHVYAKLGVRSRTELARTLAGKVPTF
;
A
#
# COMPACT_ATOMS: atom_id res chain seq x y z
N LEU A 1 -26.97 28.37 -1.66
CA LEU A 1 -25.81 28.56 -0.76
C LEU A 1 -25.62 27.29 0.08
N VAL A 2 -24.49 26.61 -0.15
CA VAL A 2 -23.85 25.57 0.70
C VAL A 2 -24.53 24.18 0.83
N ALA A 3 -24.43 23.35 -0.22
CA ALA A 3 -24.56 21.87 -0.08
C ALA A 3 -23.92 21.04 -1.21
N ALA A 4 -22.98 21.58 -2.00
CA ALA A 4 -22.52 20.93 -3.24
C ALA A 4 -21.03 20.50 -3.27
N ALA A 5 -20.32 20.48 -2.14
CA ALA A 5 -18.88 20.20 -2.13
C ALA A 5 -18.47 18.82 -1.58
N GLN A 6 -19.39 18.00 -1.06
CA GLN A 6 -19.06 16.72 -0.40
C GLN A 6 -19.66 15.46 -1.07
N GLY A 7 -20.65 15.62 -1.97
CA GLY A 7 -21.51 14.50 -2.40
C GLY A 7 -21.00 13.61 -3.56
N HIS A 8 -19.95 14.00 -4.29
CA HIS A 8 -19.52 13.23 -5.47
C HIS A 8 -18.89 11.87 -5.10
N GLY A 9 -18.30 11.76 -3.90
CA GLY A 9 -17.66 10.53 -3.44
C GLY A 9 -18.64 9.50 -2.92
N GLU A 10 -19.58 9.91 -2.06
CA GLU A 10 -20.55 9.00 -1.44
C GLU A 10 -21.58 8.47 -2.43
N GLY A 11 -22.12 9.33 -3.32
CA GLY A 11 -23.02 8.89 -4.38
C GLY A 11 -22.38 7.90 -5.35
N ALA A 12 -21.10 8.10 -5.69
CA ALA A 12 -20.35 7.17 -6.52
C ALA A 12 -20.09 5.82 -5.81
N VAL A 13 -19.83 5.83 -4.50
CA VAL A 13 -19.66 4.59 -3.71
C VAL A 13 -20.97 3.80 -3.67
N ALA A 14 -22.11 4.45 -3.49
CA ALA A 14 -23.42 3.79 -3.47
C ALA A 14 -23.71 3.10 -4.82
N LEU A 15 -23.60 3.83 -5.93
CA LEU A 15 -23.84 3.29 -7.28
C LEU A 15 -22.90 2.11 -7.61
N LEU A 16 -21.63 2.21 -7.23
CA LEU A 16 -20.66 1.13 -7.45
C LEU A 16 -20.89 -0.08 -6.55
N THR A 17 -21.46 0.11 -5.36
CA THR A 17 -21.86 -1.01 -4.49
C THR A 17 -23.03 -1.76 -5.12
N GLU A 18 -24.04 -1.03 -5.58
CA GLU A 18 -25.19 -1.62 -6.28
C GLU A 18 -24.77 -2.38 -7.55
N ALA A 19 -23.82 -1.83 -8.33
CA ALA A 19 -23.28 -2.52 -9.50
C ALA A 19 -22.53 -3.82 -9.14
N VAL A 20 -21.85 -3.89 -7.99
CA VAL A 20 -21.22 -5.13 -7.51
C VAL A 20 -22.30 -6.18 -7.23
N ASP A 21 -23.37 -5.80 -6.56
CA ASP A 21 -24.48 -6.70 -6.19
C ASP A 21 -25.21 -7.21 -7.44
N GLN A 22 -25.54 -6.33 -8.40
CA GLN A 22 -26.18 -6.72 -9.67
C GLN A 22 -25.33 -7.70 -10.50
N HIS A 23 -24.01 -7.53 -10.51
CA HIS A 23 -23.11 -8.46 -11.19
C HIS A 23 -22.95 -9.79 -10.45
N GLU A 24 -23.10 -9.80 -9.12
CA GLU A 24 -23.15 -11.02 -8.33
C GLU A 24 -24.43 -11.82 -8.61
N ASP A 25 -25.59 -11.16 -8.63
CA ASP A 25 -26.89 -11.77 -8.92
C ASP A 25 -26.96 -12.35 -10.35
N SER A 26 -26.35 -11.66 -11.31
CA SER A 26 -26.30 -12.12 -12.71
C SER A 26 -25.18 -13.14 -12.99
N GLY A 27 -24.30 -13.40 -12.02
CA GLY A 27 -23.15 -14.30 -12.17
C GLY A 27 -22.02 -13.77 -13.06
N ASP A 28 -22.05 -12.49 -13.46
CA ASP A 28 -20.99 -11.86 -14.25
C ASP A 28 -19.76 -11.58 -13.38
N ARG A 29 -18.91 -12.60 -13.23
CA ARG A 29 -17.66 -12.52 -12.44
C ARG A 29 -16.73 -11.41 -12.92
N TYR A 30 -16.67 -11.17 -14.23
CA TYR A 30 -15.78 -10.15 -14.80
C TYR A 30 -16.33 -8.73 -14.60
N GLY A 31 -17.64 -8.53 -14.76
CA GLY A 31 -18.35 -7.31 -14.39
C GLY A 31 -18.16 -6.98 -12.91
N ARG A 32 -18.37 -7.95 -12.03
CA ARG A 32 -18.19 -7.81 -10.58
C ARG A 32 -16.76 -7.39 -10.22
N ALA A 33 -15.75 -8.03 -10.79
CA ALA A 33 -14.35 -7.69 -10.55
C ALA A 33 -14.02 -6.25 -10.98
N ARG A 34 -14.56 -5.78 -12.11
CA ARG A 34 -14.40 -4.39 -12.57
C ARG A 34 -15.10 -3.40 -11.65
N ALA A 35 -16.32 -3.71 -11.20
CA ALA A 35 -17.08 -2.87 -10.28
C ALA A 35 -16.37 -2.77 -8.92
N LEU A 36 -15.86 -3.88 -8.37
CA LEU A 36 -15.06 -3.91 -7.14
C LEU A 36 -13.78 -3.05 -7.24
N LEU A 37 -13.06 -3.13 -8.36
CA LEU A 37 -11.87 -2.30 -8.59
C LEU A 37 -12.23 -0.80 -8.60
N ALA A 38 -13.29 -0.42 -9.32
CA ALA A 38 -13.77 0.96 -9.36
C ALA A 38 -14.25 1.44 -7.98
N LEU A 39 -14.98 0.59 -7.24
CA LEU A 39 -15.43 0.86 -5.88
C LEU A 39 -14.25 1.11 -4.94
N GLY A 40 -13.23 0.27 -5.00
CA GLY A 40 -12.01 0.41 -4.21
C GLY A 40 -11.26 1.71 -4.51
N VAL A 41 -11.11 2.09 -5.79
CA VAL A 41 -10.48 3.36 -6.19
C VAL A 41 -11.28 4.57 -5.68
N THR A 42 -12.61 4.52 -5.77
CA THR A 42 -13.50 5.59 -5.27
C THR A 42 -13.41 5.71 -3.75
N ARG A 43 -13.47 4.59 -3.02
CA ARG A 43 -13.28 4.54 -1.56
C ARG A 43 -11.92 5.06 -1.13
N ARG A 44 -10.85 4.81 -1.91
CA ARG A 44 -9.53 5.39 -1.66
C ARG A 44 -9.58 6.92 -1.72
N ARG A 45 -10.20 7.48 -2.76
CA ARG A 45 -10.35 8.95 -2.92
C ARG A 45 -11.17 9.56 -1.80
N ALA A 46 -12.16 8.83 -1.28
CA ALA A 46 -12.93 9.19 -0.08
C ALA A 46 -12.20 8.95 1.26
N ARG A 47 -10.89 8.64 1.24
CA ARG A 47 -10.04 8.30 2.40
C ARG A 47 -10.49 7.09 3.24
N GLN A 48 -11.37 6.25 2.71
CA GLN A 48 -11.81 5.00 3.35
C GLN A 48 -10.82 3.86 3.05
N LYS A 49 -9.60 3.96 3.57
CA LYS A 49 -8.45 3.09 3.18
C LYS A 49 -8.71 1.59 3.35
N ARG A 50 -9.27 1.18 4.49
CA ARG A 50 -9.54 -0.24 4.77
C ARG A 50 -10.64 -0.80 3.84
N PRO A 51 -11.83 -0.17 3.73
CA PRO A 51 -12.83 -0.58 2.75
C PRO A 51 -12.37 -0.54 1.29
N ALA A 52 -11.45 0.38 0.96
CA ALA A 52 -10.82 0.42 -0.36
C ALA A 52 -9.93 -0.80 -0.60
N ARG A 53 -9.07 -1.15 0.38
CA ARG A 53 -8.16 -2.29 0.29
C ARG A 53 -8.94 -3.59 0.10
N GLU A 54 -9.95 -3.83 0.94
CA GLU A 54 -10.79 -5.02 0.89
C GLU A 54 -11.40 -5.20 -0.52
N ALA A 55 -11.97 -4.13 -1.09
CA ALA A 55 -12.56 -4.18 -2.43
C ALA A 55 -11.53 -4.47 -3.54
N ILE A 56 -10.34 -3.86 -3.49
CA ILE A 56 -9.31 -4.09 -4.53
C ILE A 56 -8.65 -5.48 -4.38
N GLU A 57 -8.51 -6.01 -3.16
CA GLU A 57 -8.04 -7.38 -2.93
C GLU A 57 -9.00 -8.41 -3.52
N LEU A 58 -10.31 -8.22 -3.35
CA LEU A 58 -11.34 -9.06 -3.98
C LEU A 58 -11.30 -8.96 -5.50
N ALA A 59 -11.19 -7.75 -6.06
CA ALA A 59 -11.06 -7.56 -7.50
C ALA A 59 -9.81 -8.26 -8.07
N ARG A 60 -8.66 -8.13 -7.39
CA ARG A 60 -7.40 -8.77 -7.79
C ARG A 60 -7.54 -10.29 -7.84
N ALA A 61 -8.07 -10.90 -6.78
CA ALA A 61 -8.26 -12.35 -6.70
C ALA A 61 -9.16 -12.85 -7.85
N ALA A 62 -10.28 -12.16 -8.11
CA ALA A 62 -11.16 -12.51 -9.22
C ALA A 62 -10.47 -12.39 -10.60
N PHE A 63 -9.66 -11.35 -10.83
CA PHE A 63 -8.91 -11.23 -12.08
C PHE A 63 -7.82 -12.31 -12.24
N GLU A 64 -7.21 -12.76 -11.16
CA GLU A 64 -6.25 -13.87 -11.17
C GLU A 64 -6.92 -15.19 -11.52
N GLU A 65 -8.07 -15.48 -10.90
CA GLU A 65 -8.88 -16.67 -11.21
C GLU A 65 -9.38 -16.68 -12.67
N LEU A 66 -9.72 -15.51 -13.22
CA LEU A 66 -10.18 -15.35 -14.59
C LEU A 66 -9.02 -15.30 -15.63
N GLY A 67 -7.75 -15.33 -15.19
CA GLY A 67 -6.58 -15.20 -16.07
C GLY A 67 -6.41 -13.81 -16.70
N ALA A 68 -7.08 -12.78 -16.17
CA ALA A 68 -7.05 -11.41 -16.66
C ALA A 68 -5.81 -10.65 -16.15
N ALA A 69 -4.62 -11.06 -16.62
CA ALA A 69 -3.33 -10.61 -16.09
C ALA A 69 -3.14 -9.08 -16.04
N SER A 70 -3.56 -8.34 -17.09
CA SER A 70 -3.46 -6.88 -17.14
C SER A 70 -4.34 -6.19 -16.09
N TRP A 71 -5.50 -6.76 -15.79
CA TRP A 71 -6.39 -6.26 -14.75
C TRP A 71 -5.91 -6.60 -13.35
N ALA A 72 -5.34 -7.80 -13.15
CA ALA A 72 -4.68 -8.17 -11.91
C ALA A 72 -3.49 -7.25 -11.60
N GLU A 73 -2.66 -6.92 -12.60
CA GLU A 73 -1.58 -5.92 -12.49
C GLU A 73 -2.11 -4.55 -12.10
N ARG A 74 -3.18 -4.08 -12.76
CA ARG A 74 -3.82 -2.83 -12.41
C ARG A 74 -4.30 -2.81 -10.95
N ALA A 75 -4.96 -3.87 -10.48
CA ALA A 75 -5.42 -3.98 -9.10
C ALA A 75 -4.24 -3.97 -8.10
N ARG A 76 -3.13 -4.66 -8.43
CA ARG A 76 -1.88 -4.61 -7.62
C ARG A 76 -1.31 -3.19 -7.53
N ASN A 77 -1.28 -2.46 -8.63
CA ASN A 77 -0.85 -1.06 -8.63
C ASN A 77 -1.75 -0.16 -7.77
N GLU A 78 -3.07 -0.36 -7.82
CA GLU A 78 -4.01 0.41 -6.98
C GLU A 78 -3.91 0.05 -5.50
N LEU A 79 -3.63 -1.21 -5.14
CA LEU A 79 -3.29 -1.61 -3.76
C LEU A 79 -2.00 -0.95 -3.28
N GLY A 80 -1.00 -0.91 -4.14
CA GLY A 80 0.21 -0.12 -3.94
C GLY A 80 -0.11 1.36 -3.71
N ALA A 81 -1.09 1.94 -4.40
CA ALA A 81 -1.50 3.32 -4.19
C ALA A 81 -2.32 3.55 -2.91
N ILE A 82 -3.11 2.58 -2.41
CA ILE A 82 -3.85 2.67 -1.13
C ILE A 82 -2.90 2.68 0.06
N GLY A 83 -1.82 1.89 -0.02
CA GLY A 83 -0.72 1.94 0.93
C GLY A 83 0.04 3.27 0.93
N GLY A 84 -0.30 4.19 0.01
CA GLY A 84 0.65 5.14 -0.53
C GLY A 84 1.66 4.35 -1.36
N ARG A 85 2.09 4.91 -2.51
CA ARG A 85 3.33 4.52 -3.21
C ARG A 85 4.26 3.87 -2.21
N THR A 86 4.93 2.79 -2.56
CA THR A 86 6.03 2.19 -1.80
C THR A 86 7.09 3.26 -1.49
N ARG A 87 6.75 4.11 -0.55
CA ARG A 87 7.48 5.09 0.17
C ARG A 87 7.57 4.38 1.49
N VAL A 88 8.67 4.63 2.14
CA VAL A 88 8.89 4.33 3.52
C VAL A 88 7.91 5.20 4.35
N GLU A 89 6.60 5.07 4.14
CA GLU A 89 5.48 5.79 4.76
C GLU A 89 4.97 4.95 5.93
N GLY A 90 5.26 5.44 7.12
CA GLY A 90 5.21 4.70 8.38
C GLY A 90 6.47 4.97 9.18
N LEU A 91 7.62 5.08 8.48
CA LEU A 91 8.86 5.50 9.11
C LEU A 91 8.93 7.02 9.26
N THR A 92 9.36 7.47 10.43
CA THR A 92 9.77 8.85 10.65
C THR A 92 11.02 9.17 9.82
N PRO A 93 11.35 10.46 9.60
CA PRO A 93 12.59 10.84 8.92
C PRO A 93 13.85 10.23 9.55
N ALA A 94 13.88 10.09 10.88
CA ALA A 94 14.99 9.47 11.59
C ALA A 94 15.07 7.95 11.33
N GLU A 95 13.94 7.25 11.43
CA GLU A 95 13.85 5.81 11.15
C GLU A 95 14.25 5.50 9.70
N ARG A 96 13.87 6.36 8.75
CA ARG A 96 14.27 6.24 7.35
C ARG A 96 15.78 6.32 7.18
N ARG A 97 16.42 7.36 7.72
CA ARG A 97 17.89 7.52 7.64
C ARG A 97 18.61 6.33 8.23
N VAL A 98 18.16 5.82 9.38
CA VAL A 98 18.70 4.59 9.98
C VAL A 98 18.53 3.40 9.04
N ALA A 99 17.34 3.20 8.48
CA ALA A 99 17.05 2.06 7.60
C ALA A 99 17.88 2.07 6.31
N GLU A 100 18.09 3.24 5.71
CA GLU A 100 18.91 3.42 4.51
C GLU A 100 20.38 3.06 4.77
N LEU A 101 20.99 3.62 5.82
CA LEU A 101 22.38 3.33 6.18
C LEU A 101 22.60 1.85 6.56
N VAL A 102 21.59 1.22 7.17
CA VAL A 102 21.63 -0.21 7.49
C VAL A 102 21.50 -1.07 6.23
N ALA A 103 20.67 -0.67 5.27
CA ALA A 103 20.57 -1.37 3.99
C ALA A 103 21.87 -1.28 3.16
N GLU A 104 22.66 -0.22 3.34
CA GLU A 104 24.02 -0.10 2.77
C GLU A 104 25.06 -1.03 3.44
N GLY A 105 24.71 -1.71 4.53
CA GLY A 105 25.61 -2.63 5.23
C GLY A 105 26.29 -2.09 6.49
N ARG A 106 26.01 -0.84 6.91
CA ARG A 106 26.65 -0.21 8.10
C ARG A 106 26.17 -0.78 9.44
N THR A 107 27.09 -1.15 10.31
CA THR A 107 26.82 -1.58 11.69
C THR A 107 26.09 -0.50 12.51
N ASN A 108 25.49 -0.89 13.65
CA ASN A 108 24.81 0.08 14.51
C ASN A 108 25.76 1.16 15.03
N ALA A 109 27.03 0.82 15.31
CA ALA A 109 28.09 1.74 15.71
C ALA A 109 28.39 2.78 14.61
N GLU A 110 28.51 2.35 13.35
CA GLU A 110 28.75 3.26 12.22
C GLU A 110 27.56 4.18 11.95
N VAL A 111 26.33 3.66 12.08
CA VAL A 111 25.09 4.46 11.94
C VAL A 111 24.97 5.46 13.08
N ALA A 112 25.28 5.05 14.31
CA ALA A 112 25.29 5.90 15.48
C ALA A 112 26.27 7.07 15.31
N ALA A 113 27.49 6.79 14.85
CA ALA A 113 28.49 7.81 14.54
C ALA A 113 28.02 8.76 13.41
N ALA A 114 27.44 8.23 12.33
CA ALA A 114 27.00 9.02 11.19
C ALA A 114 25.80 9.94 11.50
N LEU A 115 24.94 9.56 12.44
CA LEU A 115 23.74 10.30 12.80
C LEU A 115 23.84 11.04 14.14
N PHE A 116 24.99 10.99 14.80
CA PHE A 116 25.22 11.54 16.15
C PHE A 116 24.23 10.98 17.18
N LEU A 117 23.99 9.67 17.15
CA LEU A 117 23.09 8.93 18.04
C LEU A 117 23.86 7.91 18.89
N SER A 118 23.21 7.33 19.89
CA SER A 118 23.73 6.13 20.57
C SER A 118 23.37 4.86 19.79
N GLU A 119 24.18 3.81 19.90
CA GLU A 119 23.86 2.50 19.31
C GLU A 119 22.52 1.95 19.80
N ARG A 120 22.17 2.21 21.06
CA ARG A 120 20.88 1.84 21.65
C ARG A 120 19.71 2.54 20.94
N THR A 121 19.87 3.80 20.59
CA THR A 121 18.87 4.57 19.84
C THR A 121 18.69 4.01 18.43
N VAL A 122 19.78 3.64 17.77
CA VAL A 122 19.75 2.98 16.46
C VAL A 122 19.01 1.65 16.53
N ALA A 123 19.31 0.81 17.52
CA ALA A 123 18.62 -0.47 17.73
C ALA A 123 17.12 -0.31 18.00
N SER A 124 16.73 0.71 18.77
CA SER A 124 15.32 1.05 19.01
C SER A 124 14.62 1.46 17.72
N HIS A 125 15.23 2.35 16.93
CA HIS A 125 14.69 2.72 15.61
C HIS A 125 14.55 1.51 14.70
N LEU A 126 15.53 0.61 14.65
CA LEU A 126 15.45 -0.62 13.84
C LEU A 126 14.31 -1.54 14.26
N THR A 127 14.03 -1.65 15.56
CA THR A 127 12.89 -2.44 16.05
C THR A 127 11.58 -1.89 15.51
N HIS A 128 11.39 -0.57 15.56
CA HIS A 128 10.21 0.08 15.00
C HIS A 128 10.16 -0.04 13.47
N VAL A 129 11.30 0.08 12.80
CA VAL A 129 11.43 -0.08 11.36
C VAL A 129 10.98 -1.47 10.93
N TYR A 130 11.47 -2.52 11.60
CA TYR A 130 11.12 -3.90 11.31
C TYR A 130 9.64 -4.17 11.50
N ALA A 131 9.06 -3.71 12.61
CA ALA A 131 7.63 -3.83 12.86
C ALA A 131 6.79 -3.10 11.80
N LYS A 132 7.17 -1.87 11.43
CA LYS A 132 6.46 -1.03 10.46
C LYS A 132 6.57 -1.55 9.03
N LEU A 133 7.70 -2.18 8.68
CA LEU A 133 7.95 -2.72 7.34
C LEU A 133 7.61 -4.21 7.23
N GLY A 134 7.27 -4.87 8.33
CA GLY A 134 6.97 -6.31 8.37
C GLY A 134 8.18 -7.22 8.09
N VAL A 135 9.40 -6.69 8.21
CA VAL A 135 10.64 -7.44 7.95
C VAL A 135 11.24 -8.00 9.24
N ARG A 136 11.94 -9.12 9.16
CA ARG A 136 12.48 -9.85 10.31
C ARG A 136 14.00 -9.85 10.38
N SER A 137 14.67 -9.34 9.33
CA SER A 137 16.12 -9.33 9.27
C SER A 137 16.66 -8.11 8.53
N ARG A 138 17.94 -7.84 8.80
CA ARG A 138 18.72 -6.83 8.10
C ARG A 138 18.80 -7.09 6.59
N THR A 139 18.97 -8.34 6.19
CA THR A 139 18.99 -8.75 4.77
C THR A 139 17.64 -8.53 4.10
N GLU A 140 16.56 -8.83 4.80
CA GLU A 140 15.20 -8.59 4.29
C GLU A 140 14.89 -7.10 4.21
N LEU A 141 15.33 -6.29 5.19
CA LEU A 141 15.26 -4.83 5.11
C LEU A 141 16.00 -4.32 3.86
N ALA A 142 17.23 -4.79 3.62
CA ALA A 142 18.01 -4.40 2.45
C ALA A 142 17.30 -4.77 1.14
N ARG A 143 16.75 -5.99 1.03
CA ARG A 143 15.96 -6.41 -0.16
C ARG A 143 14.71 -5.56 -0.36
N THR A 144 13.97 -5.26 0.71
CA THR A 144 12.76 -4.43 0.67
C THR A 144 13.05 -3.00 0.22
N LEU A 145 14.26 -2.49 0.49
CA LEU A 145 14.73 -1.18 0.01
C LEU A 145 15.41 -1.25 -1.37
N ALA A 146 16.06 -2.37 -1.72
CA ALA A 146 16.77 -2.57 -2.98
C ALA A 146 15.84 -2.92 -4.16
N GLY A 147 14.71 -3.61 -3.91
CA GLY A 147 13.64 -3.86 -4.90
C GLY A 147 12.89 -2.61 -5.37
N LYS A 148 13.54 -1.45 -5.27
CA LYS A 148 13.03 -0.08 -5.37
C LYS A 148 14.03 0.88 -5.99
N VAL A 149 15.26 0.45 -6.28
CA VAL A 149 16.21 1.28 -7.01
C VAL A 149 15.80 1.19 -8.48
N PRO A 150 15.35 2.29 -9.12
CA PRO A 150 15.40 2.34 -10.57
C PRO A 150 16.89 2.32 -10.92
N THR A 151 17.34 1.24 -11.51
CA THR A 151 18.59 1.26 -12.27
C THR A 151 18.38 2.31 -13.36
N PHE A 152 19.17 3.39 -13.30
CA PHE A 152 19.13 4.48 -14.27
C PHE A 152 19.37 3.98 -15.70
#